data_AF-A0A7C4YBY5-F1
#
_entry.id   AF-A0A7C4YBY5-F1
#
_cell.length_a   1.000
_cell.length_b   1.000
_cell.length_c   1.000
_cell.angle_alpha   90.00
_cell.angle_beta   90.00
_cell.angle_gamma   90.00
#
_symmetry.space_group_name_H-M   'P 1'
#
loop_
_entity.id
_entity.type
_entity.pdbx_description
1 polymer ?
#
loop_
_entity_poly.entity_id
_entity_poly.type
_entity_poly.pdbx_seq_one_letter_code
_entity_poly.pdbx_strand_id
1 'polypeptide(L)'
;MANESNGGSICMEEYDKNGYVILPNGLMIRHQNKYETDFIFEEIFVENVYLKNGITIQDGSCIFDIGANIGLFSLYAFQNYNDIKVFACEPSPELCEIIRFNTKEYKENIYIMQCGVSDENSEAYFTFYPGYSIISGFNADYNEDFKAIKAGILADGDIKDDFEDICLNEMVKQKLNDKVEYKCQIKTISSIIHEYGVEQIDLLKIDAEKCEIGILKGIEENDWPKIKQIVMELHDPDSGTRDDIGRLLLSKGFVLTMEEEESLRGSGIINLYAVSSSGFTKQIRKTSSKAEADGILPAENIGIAVSANFTAEPLLEGLQFWKSKLQVPVTNSISPYNQVFQELLNSQSTFAANASGMNVILLKLDDWLRYRKAHEDGYPDGTRNKPVIADDTKYMLSVMGDFIMALKSYSVRSNVFTLLILCPVSPNYFQGSSYDSVLNQLESDLADCVNKLGAVELMKASDYHDRYGVEDIFDPLSDSMGHIPYTAEYYNFLATLIIRRLYSLKNNPYKVLILDCDNTIWKGVCGELGADGVKIDGIYKQFQKFLVKKHNEGFLLCLCSKNNENDVWEVFNKNKGMILKKQHITDSRINWLPKSENIKSLAE
;
A
#
# COMPACT_ATOMS: atom_id res chain seq x y z
N MET A 1 -42.21 -36.26 -31.98
CA MET A 1 -41.67 -35.33 -32.99
C MET A 1 -42.44 -34.02 -32.87
N ALA A 2 -41.89 -33.07 -32.12
CA ALA A 2 -42.44 -31.72 -31.98
C ALA A 2 -41.30 -30.76 -31.60
N ASN A 3 -41.00 -29.87 -32.54
CA ASN A 3 -40.52 -28.49 -32.43
C ASN A 3 -39.38 -28.17 -31.44
N GLU A 4 -38.15 -28.16 -31.97
CA GLU A 4 -37.12 -27.21 -31.55
C GLU A 4 -37.30 -25.92 -32.36
N SER A 5 -37.66 -24.84 -31.68
CA SER A 5 -37.75 -23.50 -32.25
C SER A 5 -36.44 -22.73 -32.01
N ASN A 6 -35.74 -22.45 -33.11
CA ASN A 6 -34.76 -21.38 -33.33
C ASN A 6 -34.44 -20.46 -32.14
N GLY A 7 -33.34 -20.74 -31.45
CA GLY A 7 -32.55 -19.73 -30.76
C GLY A 7 -31.44 -19.26 -31.71
N GLY A 8 -31.70 -18.22 -32.50
CA GLY A 8 -30.67 -17.59 -33.31
C GLY A 8 -29.65 -16.94 -32.39
N SER A 9 -28.38 -17.35 -32.46
CA SER A 9 -27.29 -16.58 -31.85
C SER A 9 -27.16 -15.27 -32.63
N ILE A 10 -27.69 -14.19 -32.06
CA ILE A 10 -27.40 -12.83 -32.50
C ILE A 10 -25.89 -12.63 -32.33
N CYS A 11 -25.19 -12.29 -33.40
CA CYS A 11 -23.75 -12.08 -33.38
C CYS A 11 -23.42 -10.87 -32.48
N MET A 12 -22.29 -10.87 -31.76
CA MET A 12 -21.86 -9.76 -30.89
C MET A 12 -21.87 -8.40 -31.62
N GLU A 13 -21.60 -8.39 -32.93
CA GLU A 13 -21.64 -7.19 -33.80
C GLU A 13 -23.06 -6.62 -34.06
N GLU A 14 -24.13 -7.38 -33.84
CA GLU A 14 -25.52 -6.90 -34.00
C GLU A 14 -26.06 -6.21 -32.73
N TYR A 15 -25.48 -6.49 -31.55
CA TYR A 15 -25.88 -5.84 -30.30
C TYR A 15 -25.43 -4.38 -30.24
N ASP A 16 -24.17 -4.11 -30.62
CA ASP A 16 -23.55 -2.79 -30.58
C ASP A 16 -24.28 -1.78 -31.50
N LYS A 17 -24.69 -2.22 -32.70
CA LYS A 17 -25.47 -1.39 -33.65
C LYS A 17 -26.81 -0.89 -33.13
N ASN A 18 -27.34 -1.49 -32.05
CA ASN A 18 -28.61 -1.09 -31.43
C ASN A 18 -28.42 -0.32 -30.12
N GLY A 19 -27.17 0.02 -29.75
CA GLY A 19 -26.84 0.71 -28.50
C GLY A 19 -26.93 -0.19 -27.27
N TYR A 20 -26.66 -1.50 -27.43
CA TYR A 20 -26.62 -2.49 -26.35
C TYR A 20 -25.29 -3.24 -26.34
N VAL A 21 -24.81 -3.56 -25.15
CA VAL A 21 -23.62 -4.41 -24.97
C VAL A 21 -23.82 -5.37 -23.81
N ILE A 22 -23.24 -6.56 -23.93
CA ILE A 22 -23.14 -7.52 -22.83
C ILE A 22 -21.75 -7.33 -22.19
N LEU A 23 -21.75 -6.89 -20.94
CA LEU A 23 -20.55 -6.74 -20.14
C LEU A 23 -19.91 -8.10 -19.83
N PRO A 24 -18.60 -8.16 -19.50
CA PRO A 24 -17.92 -9.41 -19.14
C PRO A 24 -18.59 -10.22 -18.02
N ASN A 25 -19.32 -9.56 -17.11
CA ASN A 25 -20.08 -10.20 -16.04
C ASN A 25 -21.47 -10.74 -16.48
N GLY A 26 -21.81 -10.63 -17.77
CA GLY A 26 -23.04 -11.14 -18.37
C GLY A 26 -24.23 -10.16 -18.32
N LEU A 27 -24.06 -8.96 -17.77
CA LEU A 27 -25.13 -7.95 -17.75
C LEU A 27 -25.29 -7.30 -19.12
N MET A 28 -26.52 -7.28 -19.63
CA MET A 28 -26.87 -6.53 -20.83
C MET A 28 -27.25 -5.10 -20.44
N ILE A 29 -26.52 -4.12 -20.95
CA ILE A 29 -26.74 -2.70 -20.70
C ILE A 29 -26.97 -1.94 -22.01
N ARG A 30 -27.54 -0.74 -21.89
CA ARG A 30 -27.46 0.29 -22.94
C ARG A 30 -26.22 1.15 -22.71
N HIS A 31 -25.63 1.60 -23.81
CA HIS A 31 -24.42 2.41 -23.81
C HIS A 31 -24.38 3.35 -25.03
N GLN A 32 -23.38 4.24 -25.07
CA GLN A 32 -23.16 5.20 -26.16
C GLN A 32 -22.11 4.69 -27.15
N ASN A 33 -20.98 4.21 -26.64
CA ASN A 33 -19.86 3.66 -27.40
C ASN A 33 -19.29 2.47 -26.61
N LYS A 34 -18.96 1.37 -27.30
CA LYS A 34 -18.35 0.19 -26.70
C LYS A 34 -16.99 0.48 -26.06
N TYR A 35 -16.12 1.26 -26.71
CA TYR A 35 -14.80 1.59 -26.17
C TYR A 35 -14.88 2.29 -24.80
N GLU A 36 -15.66 3.37 -24.70
CA GLU A 36 -15.87 4.08 -23.42
C GLU A 36 -16.46 3.14 -22.36
N THR A 37 -17.37 2.26 -22.77
CA THR A 37 -18.02 1.32 -21.86
C THR A 37 -17.06 0.28 -21.31
N ASP A 38 -16.21 -0.28 -22.17
CA ASP A 38 -15.21 -1.28 -21.76
C ASP A 38 -14.16 -0.63 -20.85
N PHE A 39 -13.73 0.61 -21.15
CA PHE A 39 -12.81 1.37 -20.32
C PHE A 39 -13.38 1.63 -18.91
N ILE A 40 -14.58 2.22 -18.82
CA ILE A 40 -15.23 2.51 -17.54
C ILE A 40 -15.55 1.20 -16.78
N PHE A 41 -15.87 0.11 -17.49
CA PHE A 41 -16.08 -1.19 -16.87
C PHE A 41 -14.81 -1.71 -16.21
N GLU A 42 -13.66 -1.63 -16.88
CA GLU A 42 -12.38 -2.07 -16.34
C GLU A 42 -12.05 -1.29 -15.05
N GLU A 43 -12.11 0.04 -15.09
CA GLU A 43 -11.83 0.91 -13.94
C GLU A 43 -12.72 0.59 -12.72
N ILE A 44 -14.03 0.43 -12.95
CA ILE A 44 -15.01 0.27 -11.88
C ILE A 44 -15.06 -1.18 -11.37
N PHE A 45 -15.20 -2.16 -12.27
CA PHE A 45 -15.48 -3.55 -11.89
C PHE A 45 -14.22 -4.38 -11.68
N VAL A 46 -13.12 -4.06 -12.38
CA VAL A 46 -11.87 -4.84 -12.30
C VAL A 46 -10.88 -4.15 -11.37
N GLU A 47 -10.57 -2.88 -11.63
CA GLU A 47 -9.57 -2.15 -10.85
C GLU A 47 -10.11 -1.59 -9.54
N ASN A 48 -11.43 -1.53 -9.40
CA ASN A 48 -12.15 -1.01 -8.23
C ASN A 48 -11.62 0.38 -7.83
N VAL A 49 -11.39 1.25 -8.83
CA VAL A 49 -10.75 2.56 -8.64
C VAL A 49 -11.40 3.36 -7.50
N TYR A 50 -12.73 3.37 -7.42
CA TYR A 50 -13.45 4.13 -6.40
C TYR A 50 -13.44 3.54 -4.97
N LEU A 51 -12.93 2.31 -4.78
CA LEU A 51 -12.87 1.62 -3.48
C LEU A 51 -11.44 1.40 -2.96
N LYS A 52 -10.46 2.13 -3.50
CA LYS A 52 -9.08 2.14 -3.00
C LYS A 52 -8.96 3.01 -1.74
N ASN A 53 -7.80 2.93 -1.07
CA ASN A 53 -7.39 3.86 0.00
C ASN A 53 -8.38 4.05 1.17
N GLY A 54 -9.07 2.97 1.54
CA GLY A 54 -9.96 2.94 2.70
C GLY A 54 -11.40 3.37 2.43
N ILE A 55 -11.74 3.70 1.19
CA ILE A 55 -13.14 3.86 0.77
C ILE A 55 -13.83 2.50 0.79
N THR A 56 -15.01 2.42 1.42
CA THR A 56 -15.76 1.15 1.53
C THR A 56 -17.26 1.37 1.39
N ILE A 57 -17.94 0.50 0.66
CA ILE A 57 -19.41 0.42 0.64
C ILE A 57 -19.85 -0.74 1.55
N GLN A 58 -20.98 -0.57 2.23
CA GLN A 58 -21.61 -1.58 3.09
C GLN A 58 -23.08 -1.75 2.73
N ASP A 59 -23.68 -2.88 3.08
CA ASP A 59 -25.14 -3.04 2.99
C ASP A 59 -25.86 -1.89 3.70
N GLY A 60 -26.90 -1.35 3.06
CA GLY A 60 -27.65 -0.19 3.56
C GLY A 60 -27.02 1.18 3.31
N SER A 61 -25.89 1.26 2.59
CA SER A 61 -25.18 2.52 2.33
C SER A 61 -25.99 3.49 1.47
N CYS A 62 -25.93 4.78 1.82
CA CYS A 62 -26.45 5.87 1.01
C CYS A 62 -25.32 6.51 0.19
N ILE A 63 -25.42 6.43 -1.13
CA ILE A 63 -24.38 6.83 -2.09
C ILE A 63 -24.87 8.02 -2.91
N PHE A 64 -24.03 9.03 -3.05
CA PHE A 64 -24.22 10.11 -4.02
C PHE A 64 -23.21 9.89 -5.15
N ASP A 65 -23.71 9.76 -6.38
CA ASP A 65 -22.96 9.51 -7.60
C ASP A 65 -23.08 10.74 -8.51
N ILE A 66 -22.10 11.64 -8.42
CA ILE A 66 -22.09 12.91 -9.17
C ILE A 66 -21.28 12.73 -10.44
N GLY A 67 -21.93 12.87 -11.59
CA GLY A 67 -21.39 12.46 -12.89
C GLY A 67 -21.61 10.96 -13.11
N ALA A 68 -22.87 10.54 -13.07
CA ALA A 68 -23.22 9.12 -13.12
C ALA A 68 -23.04 8.49 -14.51
N ASN A 69 -22.91 9.30 -15.57
CA ASN A 69 -22.74 8.84 -16.96
C ASN A 69 -23.83 7.81 -17.33
N ILE A 70 -23.49 6.60 -17.79
CA ILE A 70 -24.43 5.52 -18.13
C ILE A 70 -24.84 4.66 -16.91
N GLY A 71 -24.39 5.02 -15.70
CA GLY A 71 -24.80 4.40 -14.44
C GLY A 71 -24.04 3.13 -14.06
N LEU A 72 -22.83 2.92 -14.59
CA LEU A 72 -22.03 1.72 -14.31
C LEU A 72 -21.61 1.61 -12.84
N PHE A 73 -21.22 2.71 -12.19
CA PHE A 73 -20.89 2.70 -10.76
C PHE A 73 -22.12 2.36 -9.90
N SER A 74 -23.27 2.97 -10.21
CA SER A 74 -24.55 2.64 -9.58
C SER A 74 -24.89 1.15 -9.72
N LEU A 75 -24.73 0.58 -10.91
CA LEU A 75 -24.91 -0.86 -11.16
C LEU A 75 -23.94 -1.74 -10.38
N TYR A 76 -22.65 -1.36 -10.36
CA TYR A 76 -21.63 -2.04 -9.57
C TYR A 76 -22.04 -2.12 -8.09
N ALA A 77 -22.49 -1.01 -7.52
CA ALA A 77 -22.91 -0.97 -6.12
C ALA A 77 -24.11 -1.91 -5.88
N PHE A 78 -25.13 -1.89 -6.75
CA PHE A 78 -26.32 -2.75 -6.61
C PHE A 78 -26.05 -4.24 -6.81
N GLN A 79 -25.04 -4.61 -7.60
CA GLN A 79 -24.66 -6.01 -7.82
C GLN A 79 -23.88 -6.60 -6.63
N ASN A 80 -23.17 -5.76 -5.88
CA ASN A 80 -22.25 -6.20 -4.82
C ASN A 80 -22.79 -6.00 -3.40
N TYR A 81 -23.79 -5.13 -3.21
CA TYR A 81 -24.30 -4.75 -1.89
C TYR A 81 -25.83 -4.71 -1.84
N ASN A 82 -26.38 -5.02 -0.66
CA ASN A 82 -27.83 -5.08 -0.44
C ASN A 82 -28.36 -3.79 0.19
N ASP A 83 -29.63 -3.49 -0.07
CA ASP A 83 -30.38 -2.38 0.53
C ASP A 83 -29.73 -0.99 0.42
N ILE A 84 -28.85 -0.79 -0.56
CA ILE A 84 -28.21 0.50 -0.80
C ILE A 84 -29.20 1.50 -1.42
N LYS A 85 -28.97 2.79 -1.19
CA LYS A 85 -29.67 3.89 -1.87
C LYS A 85 -28.69 4.72 -2.67
N VAL A 86 -29.02 5.03 -3.91
CA VAL A 86 -28.14 5.79 -4.81
C VAL A 86 -28.84 7.04 -5.32
N PHE A 87 -28.20 8.20 -5.16
CA PHE A 87 -28.60 9.47 -5.75
C PHE A 87 -27.65 9.79 -6.89
N ALA A 88 -28.08 9.50 -8.12
CA ALA A 88 -27.28 9.64 -9.33
C ALA A 88 -27.61 10.97 -10.02
N CYS A 89 -26.62 11.86 -10.13
CA CYS A 89 -26.75 13.17 -10.79
C CYS A 89 -26.06 13.13 -12.15
N GLU A 90 -26.82 13.41 -13.21
CA GLU A 90 -26.33 13.41 -14.59
C GLU A 90 -27.02 14.54 -15.40
N PRO A 91 -26.27 15.54 -15.92
CA PRO A 91 -26.86 16.63 -16.69
C PRO A 91 -27.57 16.20 -17.99
N SER A 92 -27.05 15.16 -18.66
CA SER A 92 -27.53 14.74 -19.98
C SER A 92 -28.87 13.98 -19.88
N PRO A 93 -29.95 14.48 -20.51
CA PRO A 93 -31.21 13.75 -20.57
C PRO A 93 -31.08 12.38 -21.25
N GLU A 94 -30.19 12.27 -22.24
CA GLU A 94 -29.94 11.01 -22.95
C GLU A 94 -29.28 9.97 -22.06
N LEU A 95 -28.24 10.36 -21.31
CA LEU A 95 -27.58 9.47 -20.36
C LEU A 95 -28.52 9.11 -19.19
N CYS A 96 -29.35 10.04 -18.72
CA CYS A 96 -30.40 9.73 -17.74
C CYS A 96 -31.35 8.62 -18.18
N GLU A 97 -31.73 8.57 -19.46
CA GLU A 97 -32.55 7.46 -20.01
C GLU A 97 -31.77 6.15 -20.06
N ILE A 98 -30.46 6.20 -20.30
CA ILE A 98 -29.58 5.02 -20.24
C ILE A 98 -29.47 4.52 -18.79
N ILE A 99 -29.21 5.40 -17.81
CA ILE A 99 -29.19 5.02 -16.38
C ILE A 99 -30.52 4.38 -16.00
N ARG A 100 -31.66 4.97 -16.38
CA ARG A 100 -33.01 4.42 -16.12
C ARG A 100 -33.19 3.01 -16.69
N PHE A 101 -32.69 2.77 -17.90
CA PHE A 101 -32.75 1.45 -18.51
C PHE A 101 -31.85 0.45 -17.77
N ASN A 102 -30.60 0.84 -17.53
CA ASN A 102 -29.57 0.00 -16.93
C ASN A 102 -29.92 -0.40 -15.50
N THR A 103 -30.49 0.52 -14.73
CA THR A 103 -30.82 0.32 -13.29
C THR A 103 -32.30 -0.02 -13.05
N LYS A 104 -33.06 -0.40 -14.08
CA LYS A 104 -34.52 -0.63 -14.01
C LYS A 104 -34.97 -1.61 -12.92
N GLU A 105 -34.12 -2.58 -12.58
CA GLU A 105 -34.38 -3.59 -11.54
C GLU A 105 -34.31 -3.00 -10.12
N TYR A 106 -33.66 -1.84 -9.96
CA TYR A 106 -33.39 -1.16 -8.70
C TYR A 106 -34.14 0.16 -8.54
N LYS A 107 -35.19 0.40 -9.35
CA LYS A 107 -35.94 1.67 -9.43
C LYS A 107 -36.48 2.22 -8.10
N GLU A 108 -36.64 1.37 -7.09
CA GLU A 108 -37.11 1.78 -5.75
C GLU A 108 -35.98 2.36 -4.88
N ASN A 109 -34.73 2.12 -5.26
CA ASN A 109 -33.52 2.43 -4.50
C ASN A 109 -32.55 3.38 -5.24
N ILE A 110 -32.84 3.75 -6.48
CA ILE A 110 -32.07 4.74 -7.25
C ILE A 110 -32.91 5.99 -7.55
N TYR A 111 -32.36 7.16 -7.25
CA TYR A 111 -32.92 8.47 -7.53
C TYR A 111 -32.09 9.14 -8.62
N ILE A 112 -32.59 9.15 -9.85
CA ILE A 112 -31.89 9.70 -11.02
C ILE A 112 -32.31 11.16 -11.20
N MET A 113 -31.34 12.06 -11.09
CA MET A 113 -31.54 13.51 -11.12
C MET A 113 -30.89 14.10 -12.37
N GLN A 114 -31.72 14.66 -13.26
CA GLN A 114 -31.24 15.34 -14.46
C GLN A 114 -30.74 16.75 -14.12
N CYS A 115 -29.57 16.84 -13.50
CA CYS A 115 -28.96 18.10 -13.08
C CYS A 115 -27.43 18.00 -13.01
N GLY A 116 -26.77 19.14 -13.23
CA GLY A 116 -25.39 19.33 -12.77
C GLY A 116 -25.35 19.68 -11.29
N VAL A 117 -24.16 19.57 -10.69
CA VAL A 117 -23.95 19.92 -9.28
C VAL A 117 -22.83 20.96 -9.17
N SER A 118 -23.04 22.02 -8.38
CA SER A 118 -22.05 23.08 -8.13
C SER A 118 -22.32 23.76 -6.78
N ASP A 119 -21.76 24.95 -6.61
CA ASP A 119 -21.79 25.82 -5.44
C ASP A 119 -23.11 26.59 -5.23
N GLU A 120 -23.93 26.75 -6.27
CA GLU A 120 -25.24 27.38 -6.17
C GLU A 120 -26.31 26.71 -7.04
N ASN A 121 -27.59 26.90 -6.66
CA ASN A 121 -28.71 26.45 -7.49
C ASN A 121 -28.93 27.44 -8.64
N SER A 122 -28.79 26.98 -9.89
CA SER A 122 -28.88 27.84 -11.08
C SER A 122 -29.29 27.06 -12.32
N GLU A 123 -29.19 27.68 -13.50
CA GLU A 123 -29.32 27.00 -14.79
C GLU A 123 -28.05 27.24 -15.59
N ALA A 124 -27.53 26.20 -16.23
CA ALA A 124 -26.37 26.28 -17.11
C ALA A 124 -26.56 25.45 -18.38
N TYR A 125 -25.75 25.76 -19.41
CA TYR A 125 -25.71 24.97 -20.62
C TYR A 125 -24.62 23.91 -20.49
N PHE A 126 -25.01 22.65 -20.69
CA PHE A 126 -24.13 21.50 -20.72
C PHE A 126 -23.86 21.13 -22.18
N THR A 127 -22.58 21.03 -22.56
CA THR A 127 -22.19 20.58 -23.90
C THR A 127 -22.05 19.07 -23.89
N PHE A 128 -22.85 18.39 -24.70
CA PHE A 128 -22.85 16.94 -24.85
C PHE A 128 -22.35 16.52 -26.23
N TYR A 129 -21.43 15.55 -26.28
CA TYR A 129 -20.91 14.96 -27.50
C TYR A 129 -21.43 13.53 -27.66
N PRO A 130 -22.44 13.28 -28.52
CA PRO A 130 -22.98 11.94 -28.73
C PRO A 130 -21.90 10.92 -29.15
N GLY A 131 -21.84 9.79 -28.45
CA GLY A 131 -20.82 8.75 -28.65
C GLY A 131 -19.43 9.04 -28.04
N TYR A 132 -19.24 10.21 -27.41
CA TYR A 132 -18.02 10.60 -26.68
C TYR A 132 -18.41 11.27 -25.36
N SER A 133 -19.07 10.51 -24.49
CA SER A 133 -19.73 11.05 -23.31
C SER A 133 -18.75 11.51 -22.22
N ILE A 134 -17.56 10.90 -22.15
CA ILE A 134 -16.54 11.16 -21.12
C ILE A 134 -16.06 12.61 -21.14
N ILE A 135 -15.98 13.22 -22.33
CA ILE A 135 -15.48 14.60 -22.51
C ILE A 135 -16.59 15.67 -22.46
N SER A 136 -17.83 15.26 -22.19
CA SER A 136 -18.97 16.18 -22.14
C SER A 136 -18.96 16.95 -20.82
N GLY A 137 -19.25 18.26 -20.86
CA GLY A 137 -19.04 19.10 -19.69
C GLY A 137 -19.65 20.49 -19.78
N PHE A 138 -19.56 21.22 -18.66
CA PHE A 138 -19.96 22.63 -18.56
C PHE A 138 -18.88 23.60 -19.06
N ASN A 139 -17.64 23.13 -19.18
CA ASN A 139 -16.46 23.91 -19.57
C ASN A 139 -15.78 23.35 -20.82
N ALA A 140 -16.53 23.26 -21.93
CA ALA A 140 -16.01 22.72 -23.19
C ALA A 140 -14.85 23.57 -23.77
N ASP A 141 -13.74 22.94 -24.11
CA ASP A 141 -12.61 23.58 -24.80
C ASP A 141 -12.33 22.86 -26.12
N TYR A 142 -12.45 23.60 -27.22
CA TYR A 142 -12.33 23.01 -28.56
C TYR A 142 -11.01 22.27 -28.80
N ASN A 143 -9.87 22.77 -28.29
CA ASN A 143 -8.58 22.16 -28.56
C ASN A 143 -8.33 20.91 -27.71
N GLU A 144 -8.79 20.93 -26.47
CA GLU A 144 -8.72 19.76 -25.58
C GLU A 144 -9.70 18.68 -26.06
N ASP A 145 -10.94 19.05 -26.34
CA ASP A 145 -11.98 18.16 -26.85
C ASP A 145 -11.53 17.51 -28.18
N PHE A 146 -10.91 18.29 -29.08
CA PHE A 146 -10.36 17.76 -30.33
C PHE A 146 -9.31 16.66 -30.09
N LYS A 147 -8.39 16.85 -29.15
CA LYS A 147 -7.36 15.85 -28.84
C LYS A 147 -7.97 14.60 -28.23
N ALA A 148 -8.93 14.76 -27.31
CA ALA A 148 -9.55 13.65 -26.61
C ALA A 148 -10.41 12.79 -27.56
N ILE A 149 -11.25 13.41 -28.40
CA ILE A 149 -12.02 12.68 -29.44
C ILE A 149 -11.07 11.97 -30.41
N LYS A 150 -9.99 12.64 -30.84
CA LYS A 150 -9.00 12.02 -31.74
C LYS A 150 -8.36 10.79 -31.13
N ALA A 151 -8.00 10.83 -29.84
CA ALA A 151 -7.45 9.69 -29.12
C ALA A 151 -8.47 8.55 -28.99
N GLY A 152 -9.72 8.86 -28.65
CA GLY A 152 -10.80 7.87 -28.58
C GLY A 152 -11.04 7.16 -29.91
N ILE A 153 -11.12 7.91 -31.02
CA ILE A 153 -11.30 7.33 -32.37
C ILE A 153 -10.14 6.37 -32.73
N LEU A 154 -8.91 6.71 -32.38
CA LEU A 154 -7.73 5.86 -32.65
C LEU A 154 -7.76 4.58 -31.80
N ALA A 155 -8.25 4.66 -30.56
CA ALA A 155 -8.29 3.55 -29.63
C ALA A 155 -9.46 2.58 -29.87
N ASP A 156 -10.58 3.06 -30.42
CA ASP A 156 -11.76 2.26 -30.80
C ASP A 156 -11.45 1.27 -31.95
N GLY A 157 -10.31 1.41 -32.63
CA GLY A 157 -9.84 0.46 -33.65
C GLY A 157 -10.61 0.48 -34.98
N ASP A 158 -11.56 1.41 -35.13
CA ASP A 158 -12.40 1.59 -36.33
C ASP A 158 -11.60 2.12 -37.55
N ILE A 159 -10.33 2.46 -37.36
CA ILE A 159 -9.45 3.03 -38.37
C ILE A 159 -8.24 2.11 -38.58
N LYS A 160 -8.14 1.53 -39.79
CA LYS A 160 -6.94 0.81 -40.24
C LYS A 160 -5.78 1.80 -40.42
N ASP A 161 -4.56 1.36 -40.16
CA ASP A 161 -3.28 2.11 -40.23
C ASP A 161 -3.01 2.95 -41.51
N ASP A 162 -3.88 2.87 -42.52
CA ASP A 162 -3.75 3.53 -43.83
C ASP A 162 -4.49 4.90 -43.94
N PHE A 163 -5.10 5.43 -42.88
CA PHE A 163 -5.76 6.75 -42.95
C PHE A 163 -4.76 7.91 -42.87
N GLU A 164 -4.76 8.79 -43.88
CA GLU A 164 -4.03 10.05 -43.82
C GLU A 164 -4.57 10.93 -42.67
N ASP A 165 -3.68 11.54 -41.89
CA ASP A 165 -3.98 12.39 -40.71
C ASP A 165 -5.02 13.49 -41.00
N ILE A 166 -5.13 13.91 -42.27
CA ILE A 166 -6.12 14.87 -42.76
C ILE A 166 -7.56 14.33 -42.62
N CYS A 167 -7.81 13.08 -43.01
CA CYS A 167 -9.13 12.46 -42.94
C CYS A 167 -9.58 12.25 -41.48
N LEU A 168 -8.66 11.82 -40.61
CA LEU A 168 -8.91 11.68 -39.18
C LEU A 168 -9.28 13.03 -38.55
N ASN A 169 -8.54 14.08 -38.87
CA ASN A 169 -8.81 15.43 -38.36
C ASN A 169 -10.20 15.95 -38.83
N GLU A 170 -10.64 15.64 -40.05
CA GLU A 170 -11.98 16.00 -40.52
C GLU A 170 -13.10 15.20 -39.80
N MET A 171 -12.88 13.91 -39.51
CA MET A 171 -13.82 13.11 -38.72
C MET A 171 -14.00 13.67 -37.30
N VAL A 172 -12.89 14.04 -36.64
CA VAL A 172 -12.92 14.69 -35.31
C VAL A 172 -13.67 16.01 -35.37
N LYS A 173 -13.44 16.86 -36.38
CA LYS A 173 -14.19 18.12 -36.57
C LYS A 173 -15.69 17.87 -36.74
N GLN A 174 -16.06 16.84 -37.50
CA GLN A 174 -17.46 16.50 -37.68
C GLN A 174 -18.10 16.11 -36.34
N LYS A 175 -17.44 15.28 -35.53
CA LYS A 175 -17.91 14.91 -34.19
C LYS A 175 -18.03 16.09 -33.23
N LEU A 176 -17.08 17.03 -33.26
CA LEU A 176 -17.18 18.28 -32.48
C LEU A 176 -18.36 19.15 -32.93
N ASN A 177 -18.70 19.13 -34.22
CA ASN A 177 -19.84 19.88 -34.77
C ASN A 177 -21.19 19.22 -34.44
N ASP A 178 -21.21 17.91 -34.20
CA ASP A 178 -22.41 17.15 -33.82
C ASP A 178 -22.81 17.35 -32.34
N LYS A 179 -22.12 18.24 -31.62
CA LYS A 179 -22.42 18.54 -30.22
C LYS A 179 -23.83 19.07 -30.03
N VAL A 180 -24.42 18.72 -28.89
CA VAL A 180 -25.75 19.18 -28.46
C VAL A 180 -25.60 19.94 -27.16
N GLU A 181 -26.23 21.12 -27.07
CA GLU A 181 -26.26 21.88 -25.83
C GLU A 181 -27.61 21.67 -25.11
N TYR A 182 -27.54 21.20 -23.87
CA TYR A 182 -28.70 21.04 -23.01
C TYR A 182 -28.73 22.14 -21.96
N LYS A 183 -29.85 22.84 -21.84
CA LYS A 183 -30.10 23.69 -20.68
C LYS A 183 -30.51 22.80 -19.51
N CYS A 184 -29.70 22.75 -18.47
CA CYS A 184 -29.94 21.89 -17.31
C CYS A 184 -29.97 22.69 -16.00
N GLN A 185 -30.64 22.11 -15.00
CA GLN A 185 -30.63 22.65 -13.65
C GLN A 185 -29.29 22.33 -13.00
N ILE A 186 -28.77 23.28 -12.23
CA ILE A 186 -27.64 23.08 -11.33
C ILE A 186 -28.18 23.05 -9.91
N LYS A 187 -27.75 22.06 -9.14
CA LYS A 187 -28.11 21.91 -7.73
C LYS A 187 -26.87 21.92 -6.84
N THR A 188 -27.03 22.26 -5.58
CA THR A 188 -25.97 22.03 -4.57
C THR A 188 -26.17 20.69 -3.87
N ILE A 189 -25.10 20.07 -3.36
CA ILE A 189 -25.21 18.84 -2.55
C ILE A 189 -26.19 19.04 -1.37
N SER A 190 -26.09 20.18 -0.68
CA SER A 190 -27.01 20.53 0.41
C SER A 190 -28.47 20.65 -0.04
N SER A 191 -28.74 21.19 -1.23
CA SER A 191 -30.11 21.25 -1.75
C SER A 191 -30.72 19.85 -1.95
N ILE A 192 -29.91 18.89 -2.42
CA ILE A 192 -30.32 17.49 -2.62
C ILE A 192 -30.55 16.81 -1.27
N ILE A 193 -29.63 17.02 -0.32
CA ILE A 193 -29.78 16.53 1.06
C ILE A 193 -31.11 16.99 1.67
N HIS A 194 -31.46 18.27 1.52
CA HIS A 194 -32.67 18.84 2.08
C HIS A 194 -33.94 18.36 1.35
N GLU A 195 -33.91 18.29 0.01
CA GLU A 195 -35.05 17.85 -0.81
C GLU A 195 -35.46 16.41 -0.51
N TYR A 196 -34.49 15.53 -0.31
CA TYR A 196 -34.74 14.10 -0.08
C TYR A 196 -34.65 13.67 1.40
N GLY A 197 -34.38 14.62 2.31
CA GLY A 197 -34.26 14.34 3.74
C GLY A 197 -33.14 13.37 4.08
N VAL A 198 -31.99 13.51 3.43
CA VAL A 198 -30.84 12.61 3.61
C VAL A 198 -30.16 12.90 4.95
N GLU A 199 -30.13 11.91 5.83
CA GLU A 199 -29.51 12.03 7.16
C GLU A 199 -28.00 11.74 7.14
N GLN A 200 -27.55 10.93 6.18
CA GLN A 200 -26.17 10.48 6.06
C GLN A 200 -25.84 10.13 4.61
N ILE A 201 -24.66 10.53 4.16
CA ILE A 201 -24.04 10.11 2.90
C ILE A 201 -22.86 9.20 3.27
N ASP A 202 -23.00 7.90 3.02
CA ASP A 202 -21.95 6.93 3.28
C ASP A 202 -20.81 7.06 2.28
N LEU A 203 -21.10 7.38 1.01
CA LEU A 203 -20.10 7.64 -0.02
C LEU A 203 -20.57 8.78 -0.93
N LEU A 204 -19.72 9.80 -1.11
CA LEU A 204 -19.87 10.84 -2.12
C LEU A 204 -18.83 10.60 -3.23
N LYS A 205 -19.27 10.09 -4.38
CA LYS A 205 -18.45 9.94 -5.59
C LYS A 205 -18.61 11.20 -6.45
N ILE A 206 -17.50 11.82 -6.83
CA ILE A 206 -17.47 13.03 -7.66
C ILE A 206 -16.56 12.81 -8.86
N ASP A 207 -17.13 12.90 -10.05
CA ASP A 207 -16.43 12.66 -11.30
C ASP A 207 -17.14 13.51 -12.36
N ALA A 208 -16.82 14.80 -12.35
CA ALA A 208 -17.66 15.83 -12.97
C ALA A 208 -16.84 16.83 -13.80
N GLU A 209 -15.69 16.37 -14.33
CA GLU A 209 -14.85 17.04 -15.32
C GLU A 209 -14.70 18.56 -15.11
N LYS A 210 -13.74 18.95 -14.24
CA LYS A 210 -13.33 20.33 -13.94
C LYS A 210 -14.31 21.13 -13.06
N CYS A 211 -15.29 20.48 -12.43
CA CYS A 211 -16.29 21.11 -11.57
C CYS A 211 -16.17 20.76 -10.08
N GLU A 212 -15.15 20.02 -9.68
CA GLU A 212 -15.08 19.32 -8.39
C GLU A 212 -15.06 20.29 -7.20
N ILE A 213 -14.28 21.38 -7.31
CA ILE A 213 -14.22 22.41 -6.26
C ILE A 213 -15.57 23.12 -6.09
N GLY A 214 -16.32 23.34 -7.18
CA GLY A 214 -17.66 23.94 -7.13
C GLY A 214 -18.64 23.05 -6.38
N ILE A 215 -18.62 21.75 -6.68
CA ILE A 215 -19.44 20.74 -5.99
C ILE A 215 -19.20 20.75 -4.49
N LEU A 216 -17.92 20.77 -4.06
CA LEU A 216 -17.59 20.81 -2.63
C LEU A 216 -18.00 22.12 -1.96
N LYS A 217 -17.91 23.25 -2.66
CA LYS A 217 -18.37 24.56 -2.17
C LYS A 217 -19.89 24.63 -2.01
N GLY A 218 -20.64 23.77 -2.70
CA GLY A 218 -22.09 23.62 -2.55
C GLY A 218 -22.54 22.85 -1.30
N ILE A 219 -21.60 22.39 -0.46
CA ILE A 219 -21.92 21.72 0.81
C ILE A 219 -21.93 22.76 1.94
N GLU A 220 -23.10 22.99 2.53
CA GLU A 220 -23.28 23.85 3.69
C GLU A 220 -22.56 23.29 4.93
N GLU A 221 -22.09 24.18 5.82
CA GLU A 221 -21.34 23.82 7.03
C GLU A 221 -22.02 22.76 7.91
N ASN A 222 -23.34 22.79 7.99
CA ASN A 222 -24.12 21.84 8.80
C ASN A 222 -24.28 20.45 8.17
N ASP A 223 -24.00 20.33 6.87
CA ASP A 223 -24.15 19.07 6.12
C ASP A 223 -22.84 18.28 5.99
N TRP A 224 -21.68 18.93 6.15
CA TRP A 224 -20.38 18.24 6.16
C TRP A 224 -20.32 17.02 7.10
N PRO A 225 -20.86 17.07 8.35
CA PRO A 225 -20.87 15.91 9.24
C PRO A 225 -21.69 14.71 8.74
N LYS A 226 -22.59 14.90 7.76
CA LYS A 226 -23.40 13.83 7.18
C LYS A 226 -22.57 12.94 6.24
N ILE A 227 -21.47 13.46 5.68
CA ILE A 227 -20.63 12.78 4.69
C ILE A 227 -19.54 11.96 5.40
N LYS A 228 -19.54 10.64 5.18
CA LYS A 228 -18.54 9.73 5.79
C LYS A 228 -17.26 9.64 4.99
N GLN A 229 -17.34 9.56 3.68
CA GLN A 229 -16.18 9.42 2.82
C GLN A 229 -16.47 10.00 1.43
N ILE A 230 -15.43 10.47 0.76
CA ILE A 230 -15.49 11.10 -0.55
C ILE A 230 -14.46 10.42 -1.43
N VAL A 231 -14.83 10.06 -2.65
CA VAL A 231 -13.90 9.67 -3.70
C VAL A 231 -14.13 10.58 -4.88
N MET A 232 -13.05 11.10 -5.46
CA MET A 232 -13.18 12.02 -6.58
C MET A 232 -12.04 11.92 -7.57
N GLU A 233 -12.36 12.08 -8.83
CA GLU A 233 -11.39 12.33 -9.89
C GLU A 233 -11.22 13.83 -10.05
N LEU A 234 -9.97 14.30 -10.02
CA LEU A 234 -9.62 15.72 -10.14
C LEU A 234 -8.89 15.97 -11.44
N HIS A 235 -9.35 16.95 -12.21
CA HIS A 235 -8.64 17.47 -13.36
C HIS A 235 -7.82 18.72 -12.98
N ASP A 236 -6.53 18.56 -12.68
CA ASP A 236 -5.65 19.61 -12.14
C ASP A 236 -4.30 19.73 -12.89
N PRO A 237 -4.29 20.23 -14.14
CA PRO A 237 -3.08 20.32 -14.98
C PRO A 237 -2.02 21.29 -14.42
N ASP A 238 -2.42 22.25 -13.58
CA ASP A 238 -1.55 23.32 -13.04
C ASP A 238 -1.29 23.20 -11.52
N SER A 239 -1.70 22.10 -10.88
CA SER A 239 -1.50 21.80 -9.44
C SER A 239 -2.19 22.73 -8.41
N GLY A 240 -3.00 23.69 -8.84
CA GLY A 240 -3.65 24.66 -7.94
C GLY A 240 -4.93 24.12 -7.29
N THR A 241 -5.69 23.31 -8.02
CA THR A 241 -7.02 22.85 -7.60
C THR A 241 -6.91 21.78 -6.51
N ARG A 242 -5.92 20.88 -6.60
CA ARG A 242 -5.68 19.82 -5.59
C ARG A 242 -5.35 20.40 -4.21
N ASP A 243 -4.63 21.51 -4.15
CA ASP A 243 -4.21 22.13 -2.89
C ASP A 243 -5.39 22.80 -2.18
N ASP A 244 -6.27 23.45 -2.93
CA ASP A 244 -7.49 24.07 -2.40
C ASP A 244 -8.47 23.01 -1.88
N ILE A 245 -8.71 21.95 -2.65
CA ILE A 245 -9.56 20.82 -2.25
C ILE A 245 -8.96 20.10 -1.04
N GLY A 246 -7.64 19.84 -1.06
CA GLY A 246 -6.94 19.21 0.05
C GLY A 246 -7.08 20.00 1.34
N ARG A 247 -6.85 21.32 1.31
CA ARG A 247 -7.04 22.22 2.46
C ARG A 247 -8.48 22.21 2.96
N LEU A 248 -9.46 22.27 2.06
CA LEU A 248 -10.87 22.23 2.42
C LEU A 248 -11.21 20.93 3.16
N LEU A 249 -10.93 19.77 2.57
CA LEU A 249 -11.31 18.48 3.15
C LEU A 249 -10.56 18.17 4.46
N LEU A 250 -9.28 18.54 4.58
CA LEU A 250 -8.55 18.47 5.84
C LEU A 250 -9.21 19.33 6.93
N SER A 251 -9.65 20.55 6.59
CA SER A 251 -10.35 21.44 7.53
C SER A 251 -11.70 20.88 8.00
N LYS A 252 -12.31 19.98 7.21
CA LYS A 252 -13.54 19.26 7.54
C LYS A 252 -13.29 17.95 8.29
N GLY A 253 -12.03 17.63 8.61
CA GLY A 253 -11.67 16.47 9.43
C GLY A 253 -11.60 15.14 8.69
N PHE A 254 -11.38 15.18 7.37
CA PHE A 254 -11.08 14.01 6.55
C PHE A 254 -9.58 13.72 6.53
N VAL A 255 -9.23 12.44 6.41
CA VAL A 255 -7.88 11.96 6.07
C VAL A 255 -7.84 11.72 4.57
N LEU A 256 -6.80 12.21 3.89
CA LEU A 256 -6.71 12.23 2.43
C LEU A 256 -5.62 11.31 1.90
N THR A 257 -5.88 10.67 0.77
CA THR A 257 -4.91 10.03 -0.11
C THR A 257 -5.16 10.53 -1.53
N MET A 258 -4.10 10.87 -2.27
CA MET A 258 -4.18 11.29 -3.66
C MET A 258 -3.23 10.42 -4.49
N GLU A 259 -3.71 9.89 -5.61
CA GLU A 259 -2.96 9.03 -6.52
C GLU A 259 -3.09 9.55 -7.95
N GLU A 260 -2.00 9.50 -8.71
CA GLU A 260 -2.02 9.72 -10.16
C GLU A 260 -1.73 8.36 -10.80
N GLU A 261 -2.67 7.86 -11.60
CA GLU A 261 -2.52 6.55 -12.20
C GLU A 261 -1.39 6.53 -13.24
N GLU A 262 -0.67 5.41 -13.32
CA GLU A 262 0.55 5.32 -14.14
C GLU A 262 0.26 5.42 -15.65
N SER A 263 -0.91 4.95 -16.08
CA SER A 263 -1.48 5.12 -17.42
C SER A 263 -1.83 6.58 -17.77
N LEU A 264 -2.07 7.40 -16.75
CA LEU A 264 -2.53 8.80 -16.85
C LEU A 264 -1.46 9.80 -16.39
N ARG A 265 -0.22 9.36 -16.14
CA ARG A 265 0.88 10.24 -15.69
C ARG A 265 1.11 11.39 -16.67
N GLY A 266 0.97 12.62 -16.17
CA GLY A 266 1.13 13.85 -16.96
C GLY A 266 -0.13 14.30 -17.70
N SER A 267 -1.26 13.60 -17.53
CA SER A 267 -2.58 14.05 -18.02
C SER A 267 -3.17 15.18 -17.16
N GLY A 268 -2.74 15.30 -15.90
CA GLY A 268 -3.34 16.20 -14.92
C GLY A 268 -4.52 15.58 -14.16
N ILE A 269 -4.86 14.31 -14.40
CA ILE A 269 -5.94 13.59 -13.71
C ILE A 269 -5.42 12.94 -12.43
N ILE A 270 -6.08 13.17 -11.29
CA ILE A 270 -5.70 12.69 -9.96
C ILE A 270 -6.92 12.08 -9.26
N ASN A 271 -6.79 10.85 -8.78
CA ASN A 271 -7.77 10.23 -7.90
C ASN A 271 -7.53 10.66 -6.45
N LEU A 272 -8.55 11.23 -5.79
CA LEU A 272 -8.53 11.65 -4.39
C LEU A 272 -9.52 10.82 -3.57
N TYR A 273 -9.02 10.29 -2.47
CA TYR A 273 -9.75 9.49 -1.49
C TYR A 273 -9.76 10.21 -0.15
N ALA A 274 -10.93 10.42 0.44
CA ALA A 274 -11.10 11.10 1.71
C ALA A 274 -11.99 10.32 2.67
N VAL A 275 -11.50 9.98 3.86
CA VAL A 275 -12.26 9.24 4.88
C VAL A 275 -12.41 10.09 6.14
N SER A 276 -13.65 10.25 6.64
CA SER A 276 -13.91 10.99 7.88
C SER A 276 -13.16 10.36 9.05
N SER A 277 -12.46 11.19 9.83
CA SER A 277 -11.77 10.78 11.06
C SER A 277 -12.66 10.01 12.06
N SER A 278 -13.97 10.27 12.05
CA SER A 278 -14.97 9.55 12.85
C SER A 278 -15.32 8.15 12.31
N GLY A 279 -15.23 7.93 11.00
CA GLY A 279 -15.32 6.63 10.35
C GLY A 279 -14.05 5.79 10.57
N PHE A 280 -12.89 6.44 10.49
CA PHE A 280 -11.58 5.85 10.77
C PHE A 280 -11.48 5.35 12.23
N THR A 281 -11.97 6.13 13.21
CA THR A 281 -12.02 5.72 14.63
C THR A 281 -13.13 4.71 14.96
N LYS A 282 -14.26 4.68 14.23
CA LYS A 282 -15.31 3.65 14.41
C LYS A 282 -14.91 2.28 13.85
N GLN A 283 -14.12 2.22 12.77
CA GLN A 283 -13.56 0.96 12.27
C GLN A 283 -12.57 0.34 13.26
N ILE A 284 -11.76 1.15 13.95
CA ILE A 284 -10.88 0.70 15.06
C ILE A 284 -11.71 0.19 16.27
N ARG A 285 -12.89 0.77 16.50
CA ARG A 285 -13.78 0.41 17.63
C ARG A 285 -14.65 -0.83 17.42
N LYS A 286 -15.03 -1.17 16.19
CA LYS A 286 -15.93 -2.32 15.91
C LYS A 286 -15.26 -3.69 16.08
N THR A 287 -13.92 -3.76 16.06
CA THR A 287 -13.13 -4.94 16.44
C THR A 287 -12.84 -5.03 17.95
N SER A 288 -13.04 -3.95 18.70
CA SER A 288 -12.71 -3.86 20.13
C SER A 288 -13.90 -3.98 21.08
N SER A 289 -15.15 -3.90 20.62
CA SER A 289 -16.34 -3.98 21.48
C SER A 289 -16.67 -5.38 22.04
N LYS A 290 -15.92 -6.42 21.67
CA LYS A 290 -16.02 -7.75 22.30
C LYS A 290 -15.05 -7.96 23.46
N ALA A 291 -14.09 -7.05 23.67
CA ALA A 291 -13.03 -7.17 24.69
C ALA A 291 -13.21 -6.19 25.88
N GLU A 292 -14.10 -5.20 25.78
CA GLU A 292 -14.38 -4.25 26.87
C GLU A 292 -15.07 -4.87 28.10
N ALA A 293 -15.44 -6.15 28.04
CA ALA A 293 -15.99 -6.87 29.18
C ALA A 293 -14.94 -7.27 30.24
N ASP A 294 -13.63 -7.24 29.92
CA ASP A 294 -12.58 -7.86 30.75
C ASP A 294 -11.56 -6.89 31.41
N GLY A 295 -11.77 -5.57 31.39
CA GLY A 295 -11.10 -4.66 32.33
C GLY A 295 -9.57 -4.52 32.23
N ILE A 296 -9.00 -4.46 31.02
CA ILE A 296 -7.56 -4.19 30.80
C ILE A 296 -7.40 -2.79 30.18
N LEU A 297 -6.62 -1.90 30.81
CA LEU A 297 -6.27 -0.57 30.29
C LEU A 297 -5.60 -0.69 28.90
N PRO A 298 -5.93 0.17 27.90
CA PRO A 298 -5.36 0.05 26.57
C PRO A 298 -3.88 0.44 26.54
N ALA A 299 -3.05 -0.44 25.98
CA ALA A 299 -1.64 -0.17 25.72
C ALA A 299 -1.46 0.92 24.65
N GLU A 300 -0.47 1.81 24.83
CA GLU A 300 -0.11 2.84 23.83
C GLU A 300 0.21 2.18 22.46
N ASN A 301 -0.41 2.68 21.40
CA ASN A 301 -0.22 2.20 20.04
C ASN A 301 1.20 2.55 19.55
N ILE A 302 1.92 1.57 18.98
CA ILE A 302 3.31 1.68 18.54
C ILE A 302 3.35 1.87 17.02
N GLY A 303 3.85 2.99 16.53
CA GLY A 303 3.95 3.28 15.10
C GLY A 303 5.20 2.67 14.44
N ILE A 304 5.00 1.97 13.32
CA ILE A 304 6.05 1.63 12.35
C ILE A 304 5.78 2.43 11.07
N ALA A 305 6.60 3.45 10.81
CA ALA A 305 6.56 4.15 9.53
C ALA A 305 7.68 3.64 8.62
N VAL A 306 7.36 3.22 7.40
CA VAL A 306 8.31 2.66 6.44
C VAL A 306 8.40 3.55 5.22
N SER A 307 9.60 3.85 4.75
CA SER A 307 9.85 4.48 3.46
C SER A 307 10.92 3.72 2.69
N ALA A 308 10.76 3.61 1.39
CA ALA A 308 11.68 2.90 0.52
C ALA A 308 11.87 3.63 -0.81
N ASN A 309 13.01 3.39 -1.47
CA ASN A 309 13.26 3.87 -2.84
C ASN A 309 12.77 2.90 -3.93
N PHE A 310 11.97 1.91 -3.51
CA PHE A 310 11.23 0.94 -4.31
C PHE A 310 9.84 0.74 -3.69
N THR A 311 8.97 -0.03 -4.33
CA THR A 311 7.60 -0.31 -3.83
C THR A 311 7.67 -1.19 -2.58
N ALA A 312 7.17 -0.69 -1.44
CA ALA A 312 7.31 -1.35 -0.13
C ALA A 312 6.01 -1.94 0.42
N GLU A 313 4.90 -1.73 -0.26
CA GLU A 313 3.54 -2.15 0.07
C GLU A 313 3.42 -3.66 0.37
N PRO A 314 4.10 -4.57 -0.37
CA PRO A 314 4.07 -6.00 -0.06
C PRO A 314 4.58 -6.36 1.35
N LEU A 315 5.36 -5.48 1.99
CA LEU A 315 5.82 -5.64 3.37
C LEU A 315 4.67 -5.71 4.38
N LEU A 316 3.51 -5.13 4.07
CA LEU A 316 2.36 -5.08 4.96
C LEU A 316 1.90 -6.47 5.39
N GLU A 317 1.93 -7.46 4.50
CA GLU A 317 1.49 -8.82 4.81
C GLU A 317 2.30 -9.41 5.98
N GLY A 318 3.62 -9.37 5.88
CA GLY A 318 4.52 -9.87 6.92
C GLY A 318 4.42 -9.08 8.23
N LEU A 319 4.25 -7.75 8.15
CA LEU A 319 4.06 -6.91 9.34
C LEU A 319 2.74 -7.23 10.06
N GLN A 320 1.65 -7.45 9.32
CA GLN A 320 0.35 -7.84 9.88
C GLN A 320 0.40 -9.24 10.47
N PHE A 321 1.08 -10.19 9.81
CA PHE A 321 1.30 -11.53 10.35
C PHE A 321 1.94 -11.45 11.74
N TRP A 322 3.05 -10.73 11.89
CA TRP A 322 3.74 -10.65 13.18
C TRP A 322 2.96 -9.85 14.23
N LYS A 323 2.25 -8.79 13.82
CA LYS A 323 1.33 -8.07 14.69
C LYS A 323 0.31 -9.03 15.31
N SER A 324 -0.27 -9.91 14.50
CA SER A 324 -1.24 -10.91 14.99
C SER A 324 -0.60 -11.93 15.94
N LYS A 325 0.62 -12.40 15.64
CA LYS A 325 1.30 -13.44 16.41
C LYS A 325 1.83 -12.96 17.75
N LEU A 326 2.36 -11.74 17.79
CA LEU A 326 2.96 -11.17 19.00
C LEU A 326 1.98 -10.35 19.83
N GLN A 327 0.77 -10.10 19.30
CA GLN A 327 -0.27 -9.28 19.94
C GLN A 327 0.26 -7.89 20.36
N VAL A 328 1.20 -7.35 19.58
CA VAL A 328 1.75 -6.01 19.82
C VAL A 328 0.82 -4.99 19.16
N PRO A 329 0.39 -3.92 19.85
CA PRO A 329 -0.49 -2.90 19.29
C PRO A 329 0.31 -2.02 18.31
N VAL A 330 0.59 -2.54 17.11
CA VAL A 330 1.36 -1.83 16.09
C VAL A 330 0.45 -1.18 15.06
N THR A 331 0.70 0.07 14.72
CA THR A 331 0.16 0.75 13.54
C THR A 331 1.25 0.88 12.48
N ASN A 332 1.00 0.35 11.29
CA ASN A 332 1.93 0.44 10.18
C ASN A 332 1.50 1.56 9.23
N SER A 333 2.45 2.37 8.78
CA SER A 333 2.27 3.33 7.69
C SER A 333 3.42 3.15 6.70
N ILE A 334 3.11 3.04 5.42
CA ILE A 334 4.13 2.99 4.35
C ILE A 334 3.99 4.28 3.56
N SER A 335 5.10 5.01 3.46
CA SER A 335 5.20 6.20 2.62
C SER A 335 5.06 5.81 1.15
N PRO A 336 4.53 6.68 0.29
CA PRO A 336 4.45 6.42 -1.13
C PRO A 336 5.81 6.06 -1.74
N TYR A 337 5.75 5.41 -2.90
CA TYR A 337 6.91 5.01 -3.68
C TYR A 337 7.96 6.13 -3.82
N ASN A 338 9.22 5.77 -3.55
CA ASN A 338 10.41 6.63 -3.74
C ASN A 338 10.39 7.96 -2.97
N GLN A 339 9.92 7.93 -1.72
CA GLN A 339 9.80 9.12 -0.85
C GLN A 339 10.87 9.22 0.25
N VAL A 340 11.97 8.46 0.18
CA VAL A 340 12.98 8.41 1.26
C VAL A 340 13.56 9.80 1.55
N PHE A 341 13.93 10.57 0.53
CA PHE A 341 14.48 11.91 0.71
C PHE A 341 13.43 12.88 1.29
N GLN A 342 12.20 12.80 0.81
CA GLN A 342 11.09 13.66 1.22
C GLN A 342 10.73 13.40 2.69
N GLU A 343 10.70 12.13 3.11
CA GLU A 343 10.49 11.74 4.50
C GLU A 343 11.59 12.26 5.43
N LEU A 344 12.84 12.26 4.96
CA LEU A 344 13.98 12.80 5.69
C LEU A 344 14.04 14.34 5.68
N LEU A 345 13.57 15.03 4.66
CA LEU A 345 13.72 16.49 4.53
C LEU A 345 12.51 17.27 5.06
N ASN A 346 11.29 16.74 4.91
CA ASN A 346 10.06 17.42 5.32
C ASN A 346 9.81 17.27 6.82
N SER A 347 9.56 18.39 7.52
CA SER A 347 9.26 18.42 8.96
C SER A 347 7.83 17.98 9.31
N GLN A 348 6.95 17.82 8.32
CA GLN A 348 5.58 17.31 8.45
C GLN A 348 5.40 15.93 7.79
N SER A 349 6.51 15.23 7.52
CA SER A 349 6.49 13.89 6.91
C SER A 349 5.90 12.82 7.82
N THR A 350 5.60 11.64 7.28
CA THR A 350 5.16 10.47 8.05
C THR A 350 6.16 10.13 9.15
N PHE A 351 7.46 10.20 8.84
CA PHE A 351 8.53 9.98 9.79
C PHE A 351 8.55 11.04 10.89
N ALA A 352 8.30 12.31 10.55
CA ALA A 352 8.25 13.39 11.52
C ALA A 352 6.98 13.34 12.40
N ALA A 353 5.86 12.87 11.84
CA ALA A 353 4.59 12.71 12.55
C ALA A 353 4.58 11.48 13.46
N ASN A 354 5.43 10.47 13.20
CA ASN A 354 5.52 9.29 14.06
C ASN A 354 6.12 9.68 15.43
N ALA A 355 5.31 9.59 16.47
CA ALA A 355 5.67 10.01 17.82
C ALA A 355 6.11 8.85 18.74
N SER A 356 5.85 7.59 18.36
CA SER A 356 6.19 6.42 19.18
C SER A 356 6.44 5.19 18.30
N GLY A 357 7.47 4.42 18.62
CA GLY A 357 7.79 3.18 17.91
C GLY A 357 9.09 3.26 17.14
N MET A 358 9.04 3.12 15.82
CA MET A 358 10.21 3.07 14.95
C MET A 358 9.91 3.58 13.54
N ASN A 359 10.83 4.35 12.97
CA ASN A 359 10.84 4.64 11.54
C ASN A 359 11.77 3.66 10.82
N VAL A 360 11.46 3.29 9.58
CA VAL A 360 12.20 2.28 8.82
C VAL A 360 12.48 2.81 7.43
N ILE A 361 13.76 2.78 7.04
CA ILE A 361 14.20 3.11 5.69
C ILE A 361 14.65 1.81 5.03
N LEU A 362 14.02 1.40 3.93
CA LEU A 362 14.50 0.31 3.08
C LEU A 362 15.22 0.93 1.89
N LEU A 363 16.53 0.72 1.81
CA LEU A 363 17.36 1.35 0.79
C LEU A 363 17.99 0.30 -0.13
N LYS A 364 17.65 0.35 -1.41
CA LYS A 364 18.25 -0.42 -2.49
C LYS A 364 19.15 0.51 -3.31
N LEU A 365 20.47 0.43 -3.09
CA LEU A 365 21.42 1.47 -3.55
C LEU A 365 21.44 1.70 -5.06
N ASP A 366 21.17 0.65 -5.83
CA ASP A 366 21.24 0.69 -7.29
C ASP A 366 20.03 1.31 -7.96
N ASP A 367 18.93 1.47 -7.23
CA ASP A 367 17.75 2.16 -7.74
C ASP A 367 18.02 3.65 -7.98
N TRP A 368 19.08 4.23 -7.41
CA TRP A 368 19.53 5.57 -7.77
C TRP A 368 19.93 5.69 -9.25
N LEU A 369 20.34 4.57 -9.88
CA LEU A 369 20.68 4.55 -11.31
C LEU A 369 19.48 4.23 -12.21
N ARG A 370 18.30 3.89 -11.65
CA ARG A 370 17.16 3.36 -12.40
C ARG A 370 16.60 4.32 -13.45
N TYR A 371 16.49 5.61 -13.11
CA TYR A 371 15.88 6.65 -13.96
C TYR A 371 16.88 7.66 -14.53
N ARG A 372 18.18 7.39 -14.41
CA ARG A 372 19.19 8.25 -15.00
C ARG A 372 19.12 8.13 -16.53
N LYS A 373 18.62 9.17 -17.21
CA LYS A 373 18.68 9.27 -18.67
C LYS A 373 20.13 9.11 -19.12
N ALA A 374 20.38 8.26 -20.12
CA ALA A 374 21.62 8.33 -20.88
C ALA A 374 21.71 9.76 -21.42
N HIS A 375 22.82 10.45 -21.19
CA HIS A 375 23.05 11.77 -21.78
C HIS A 375 22.80 11.70 -23.30
N GLU A 376 22.21 12.77 -23.84
CA GLU A 376 21.95 12.99 -25.27
C GLU A 376 23.25 13.04 -26.08
N ASP A 377 23.91 11.90 -26.27
CA ASP A 377 24.93 11.70 -27.31
C ASP A 377 24.35 10.81 -28.41
N GLY A 378 23.29 11.32 -29.05
CA GLY A 378 22.83 11.04 -30.41
C GLY A 378 22.98 9.64 -31.03
N TYR A 379 22.14 8.66 -30.64
CA TYR A 379 21.81 7.52 -31.51
C TYR A 379 20.30 7.21 -31.51
N PRO A 380 19.67 6.96 -32.68
CA PRO A 380 18.20 7.03 -32.86
C PRO A 380 17.48 5.69 -32.73
N ASP A 381 17.98 4.74 -31.94
CA ASP A 381 17.45 3.35 -31.91
C ASP A 381 17.16 2.81 -30.50
N GLY A 382 17.23 3.61 -29.43
CA GLY A 382 16.75 3.17 -28.10
C GLY A 382 17.44 1.94 -27.48
N THR A 383 18.40 1.29 -28.14
CA THR A 383 19.17 0.18 -27.58
C THR A 383 20.38 0.72 -26.82
N ARG A 384 20.34 0.59 -25.50
CA ARG A 384 21.43 0.88 -24.55
C ARG A 384 22.68 0.07 -24.94
N ASN A 385 23.74 0.72 -25.42
CA ASN A 385 25.06 0.08 -25.53
C ASN A 385 26.12 0.83 -24.72
N LYS A 386 26.13 0.48 -23.42
CA LYS A 386 27.18 0.60 -22.38
C LYS A 386 27.13 1.82 -21.42
N PRO A 387 27.04 1.58 -20.10
CA PRO A 387 27.23 2.61 -19.06
C PRO A 387 28.69 3.07 -19.00
N VAL A 388 28.92 4.37 -18.78
CA VAL A 388 30.26 4.91 -18.46
C VAL A 388 30.46 4.81 -16.95
N ILE A 389 31.06 3.70 -16.50
CA ILE A 389 31.23 3.33 -15.08
C ILE A 389 31.71 4.49 -14.18
N ALA A 390 32.62 5.33 -14.68
CA ALA A 390 33.15 6.47 -13.94
C ALA A 390 32.09 7.55 -13.61
N ASP A 391 31.13 7.77 -14.51
CA ASP A 391 30.07 8.78 -14.32
C ASP A 391 28.97 8.25 -13.38
N ASP A 392 28.62 6.97 -13.47
CA ASP A 392 27.70 6.33 -12.52
C ASP A 392 28.26 6.29 -11.11
N THR A 393 29.54 5.95 -10.98
CA THR A 393 30.23 5.95 -9.69
C THR A 393 30.18 7.33 -9.04
N LYS A 394 30.54 8.38 -9.80
CA LYS A 394 30.53 9.76 -9.30
C LYS A 394 29.12 10.20 -8.89
N TYR A 395 28.11 9.84 -9.68
CA TYR A 395 26.72 10.16 -9.37
C TYR A 395 26.25 9.47 -8.09
N MET A 396 26.44 8.16 -7.94
CA MET A 396 26.03 7.44 -6.73
C MET A 396 26.72 7.98 -5.48
N LEU A 397 28.02 8.31 -5.55
CA LEU A 397 28.75 8.95 -4.45
C LEU A 397 28.15 10.33 -4.10
N SER A 398 27.73 11.11 -5.10
CA SER A 398 27.05 12.39 -4.88
C SER A 398 25.71 12.20 -4.18
N VAL A 399 24.85 11.30 -4.69
CA VAL A 399 23.53 11.01 -4.09
C VAL A 399 23.68 10.47 -2.66
N MET A 400 24.71 9.65 -2.40
CA MET A 400 25.03 9.20 -1.03
C MET A 400 25.42 10.36 -0.13
N GLY A 401 26.22 11.32 -0.62
CA GLY A 401 26.54 12.55 0.10
C GLY A 401 25.28 13.31 0.51
N ASP A 402 24.35 13.51 -0.43
CA ASP A 402 23.07 14.19 -0.19
C ASP A 402 22.19 13.41 0.81
N PHE A 403 22.11 12.09 0.64
CA PHE A 403 21.38 11.20 1.55
C PHE A 403 21.93 11.27 2.98
N ILE A 404 23.25 11.21 3.14
CA ILE A 404 23.92 11.34 4.43
C ILE A 404 23.64 12.70 5.07
N MET A 405 23.63 13.79 4.30
CA MET A 405 23.29 15.12 4.81
C MET A 405 21.83 15.18 5.28
N ALA A 406 20.89 14.66 4.48
CA ALA A 406 19.48 14.59 4.84
C ALA A 406 19.26 13.74 6.11
N LEU A 407 19.90 12.57 6.19
CA LEU A 407 19.80 11.65 7.34
C LEU A 407 20.38 12.28 8.61
N LYS A 408 21.52 12.97 8.52
CA LYS A 408 22.09 13.72 9.65
C LYS A 408 21.12 14.79 10.14
N SER A 409 20.63 15.65 9.24
CA SER A 409 19.67 16.69 9.60
C SER A 409 18.42 16.10 10.22
N TYR A 410 17.87 15.03 9.65
CA TYR A 410 16.73 14.30 10.20
C TYR A 410 16.99 13.71 11.59
N SER A 411 18.15 13.08 11.82
CA SER A 411 18.46 12.42 13.10
C SER A 411 18.49 13.38 14.29
N VAL A 412 18.78 14.66 14.05
CA VAL A 412 18.79 15.71 15.10
C VAL A 412 17.38 16.12 15.51
N ARG A 413 16.39 15.99 14.60
CA ARG A 413 14.99 16.41 14.83
C ARG A 413 14.04 15.24 15.09
N SER A 414 14.41 14.03 14.71
CA SER A 414 13.59 12.84 14.98
C SER A 414 13.60 12.52 16.48
N ASN A 415 12.41 12.22 17.01
CA ASN A 415 12.24 11.77 18.39
C ASN A 415 12.06 10.25 18.49
N VAL A 416 12.14 9.54 17.37
CA VAL A 416 11.90 8.10 17.28
C VAL A 416 13.10 7.40 16.66
N PHE A 417 13.41 6.21 17.19
CA PHE A 417 14.46 5.35 16.66
C PHE A 417 14.22 5.04 15.18
N THR A 418 15.27 5.10 14.37
CA THR A 418 15.19 4.81 12.94
C THR A 418 16.05 3.62 12.56
N LEU A 419 15.45 2.62 11.93
CA LEU A 419 16.13 1.46 11.38
C LEU A 419 16.34 1.65 9.88
N LEU A 420 17.58 1.73 9.43
CA LEU A 420 17.94 1.75 8.02
C LEU A 420 18.39 0.34 7.61
N ILE A 421 17.63 -0.29 6.69
CA ILE A 421 17.96 -1.59 6.13
C ILE A 421 18.49 -1.40 4.70
N LEU A 422 19.76 -1.77 4.50
CA LEU A 422 20.33 -1.93 3.17
C LEU A 422 19.83 -3.24 2.57
N CYS A 423 19.12 -3.12 1.46
CA CYS A 423 18.50 -4.22 0.75
C CYS A 423 19.38 -4.65 -0.44
N PRO A 424 19.34 -5.94 -0.85
CA PRO A 424 20.20 -6.46 -1.92
C PRO A 424 20.00 -5.73 -3.25
N VAL A 425 21.10 -5.46 -3.96
CA VAL A 425 21.11 -4.81 -5.26
C VAL A 425 20.80 -5.79 -6.40
N SER A 426 20.26 -5.31 -7.52
CA SER A 426 19.85 -6.18 -8.63
C SER A 426 21.05 -6.92 -9.26
N PRO A 427 20.95 -8.23 -9.53
CA PRO A 427 22.08 -9.03 -10.06
C PRO A 427 22.57 -8.58 -11.44
N ASN A 428 21.67 -8.02 -12.24
CA ASN A 428 21.90 -7.73 -13.67
C ASN A 428 22.49 -6.34 -13.94
N TYR A 429 22.49 -5.43 -12.95
CA TYR A 429 23.03 -4.07 -13.13
C TYR A 429 24.56 -4.00 -12.91
N PHE A 430 25.15 -4.93 -12.15
CA PHE A 430 26.54 -4.85 -11.69
C PHE A 430 27.40 -6.05 -12.04
N GLN A 431 27.33 -6.53 -13.29
CA GLN A 431 28.31 -7.52 -13.75
C GLN A 431 29.67 -6.84 -14.02
N GLY A 432 30.54 -6.80 -13.01
CA GLY A 432 31.93 -6.37 -13.14
C GLY A 432 32.54 -5.84 -11.84
N SER A 433 33.80 -6.20 -11.58
CA SER A 433 34.56 -5.91 -10.34
C SER A 433 34.67 -4.43 -9.94
N SER A 434 34.30 -3.50 -10.81
CA SER A 434 34.37 -2.05 -10.54
C SER A 434 33.21 -1.54 -9.70
N TYR A 435 32.00 -2.11 -9.83
CA TYR A 435 30.84 -1.64 -9.07
C TYR A 435 30.77 -2.21 -7.66
N ASP A 436 31.30 -3.42 -7.44
CA ASP A 436 31.46 -3.99 -6.09
C ASP A 436 32.30 -3.06 -5.20
N SER A 437 33.37 -2.48 -5.74
CA SER A 437 34.19 -1.50 -5.00
C SER A 437 33.39 -0.26 -4.62
N VAL A 438 32.49 0.20 -5.49
CA VAL A 438 31.68 1.40 -5.25
C VAL A 438 30.59 1.10 -4.23
N LEU A 439 29.88 -0.01 -4.35
CA LEU A 439 28.88 -0.43 -3.38
C LEU A 439 29.50 -0.61 -1.99
N ASN A 440 30.65 -1.28 -1.89
CA ASN A 440 31.38 -1.40 -0.63
C ASN A 440 31.78 -0.04 -0.04
N GLN A 441 32.20 0.90 -0.90
CA GLN A 441 32.52 2.26 -0.48
C GLN A 441 31.27 2.99 0.06
N LEU A 442 30.16 2.96 -0.67
CA LEU A 442 28.88 3.55 -0.28
C LEU A 442 28.37 2.99 1.05
N GLU A 443 28.43 1.67 1.21
CA GLU A 443 28.06 0.99 2.46
C GLU A 443 28.96 1.39 3.63
N SER A 444 30.27 1.51 3.39
CA SER A 444 31.24 1.97 4.40
C SER A 444 30.97 3.42 4.82
N ASP A 445 30.76 4.32 3.85
CA ASP A 445 30.48 5.73 4.10
C ASP A 445 29.19 5.92 4.91
N LEU A 446 28.15 5.14 4.57
CA LEU A 446 26.89 5.14 5.30
C LEU A 446 27.07 4.58 6.73
N ALA A 447 27.80 3.47 6.90
CA ALA A 447 28.08 2.90 8.21
C ALA A 447 28.85 3.87 9.11
N ASP A 448 29.89 4.51 8.59
CA ASP A 448 30.71 5.51 9.30
C ASP A 448 29.89 6.75 9.70
N CYS A 449 28.89 7.11 8.90
CA CYS A 449 27.93 8.14 9.24
C CYS A 449 27.00 7.68 10.38
N VAL A 450 26.29 6.56 10.19
CA VAL A 450 25.26 6.08 11.12
C VAL A 450 25.84 5.75 12.50
N ASN A 451 27.06 5.23 12.58
CA ASN A 451 27.76 4.98 13.84
C ASN A 451 27.92 6.24 14.72
N LYS A 452 27.81 7.44 14.13
CA LYS A 452 27.87 8.73 14.84
C LYS A 452 26.49 9.27 15.19
N LEU A 453 25.41 8.68 14.68
CA LEU A 453 24.02 9.09 14.87
C LEU A 453 23.35 8.12 15.84
N GLY A 454 23.45 8.34 17.16
CA GLY A 454 22.99 7.39 18.19
C GLY A 454 21.51 6.99 18.16
N ALA A 455 20.67 7.64 17.33
CA ALA A 455 19.25 7.35 17.15
C ALA A 455 18.91 6.59 15.85
N VAL A 456 19.92 6.32 15.01
CA VAL A 456 19.77 5.59 13.74
C VAL A 456 20.63 4.32 13.80
N GLU A 457 20.09 3.20 13.35
CA GLU A 457 20.82 1.95 13.20
C GLU A 457 20.85 1.50 11.75
N LEU A 458 22.01 1.02 11.32
CA LEU A 458 22.22 0.43 10.01
C LEU A 458 22.22 -1.10 10.12
N MET A 459 21.42 -1.75 9.29
CA MET A 459 21.37 -3.20 9.13
C MET A 459 21.53 -3.54 7.65
N LYS A 460 22.36 -4.54 7.32
CA LYS A 460 22.36 -5.15 5.99
C LYS A 460 21.48 -6.38 6.02
N ALA A 461 20.48 -6.44 5.13
CA ALA A 461 19.57 -7.58 5.08
C ALA A 461 20.33 -8.89 4.75
N SER A 462 21.38 -8.79 3.94
CA SER A 462 22.23 -9.92 3.53
C SER A 462 22.97 -10.60 4.69
N ASP A 463 23.29 -9.89 5.77
CA ASP A 463 23.94 -10.47 6.96
C ASP A 463 23.07 -11.52 7.67
N TYR A 464 21.77 -11.60 7.31
CA TYR A 464 20.81 -12.49 7.92
C TYR A 464 20.32 -13.62 6.99
N HIS A 465 20.70 -13.65 5.72
CA HIS A 465 20.20 -14.64 4.75
C HIS A 465 20.44 -16.08 5.19
N ASP A 466 21.67 -16.41 5.60
CA ASP A 466 22.04 -17.76 6.09
C ASP A 466 21.21 -18.18 7.32
N ARG A 467 20.89 -17.23 8.20
CA ARG A 467 20.15 -17.52 9.43
C ARG A 467 18.71 -17.91 9.16
N TYR A 468 18.10 -17.33 8.13
CA TYR A 468 16.69 -17.54 7.79
C TYR A 468 16.49 -18.43 6.57
N GLY A 469 17.57 -18.96 5.97
CA GLY A 469 17.49 -19.82 4.80
C GLY A 469 16.88 -19.10 3.60
N VAL A 470 17.28 -17.84 3.39
CA VAL A 470 16.82 -17.07 2.22
C VAL A 470 17.53 -17.59 0.98
N GLU A 471 16.76 -18.14 0.04
CA GLU A 471 17.26 -18.71 -1.20
C GLU A 471 16.89 -17.85 -2.42
N ASP A 472 15.61 -17.44 -2.51
CA ASP A 472 15.10 -16.61 -3.59
C ASP A 472 14.83 -15.19 -3.10
N ILE A 473 15.36 -14.21 -3.83
CA ILE A 473 15.42 -12.81 -3.38
C ILE A 473 14.65 -11.91 -4.33
N PHE A 474 14.86 -12.04 -5.63
CA PHE A 474 14.44 -11.05 -6.63
C PHE A 474 13.26 -11.55 -7.46
N ASP A 475 12.33 -10.65 -7.77
CA ASP A 475 11.26 -10.90 -8.74
C ASP A 475 11.43 -9.96 -9.94
N PRO A 476 12.14 -10.38 -11.01
CA PRO A 476 12.41 -9.51 -12.16
C PRO A 476 11.14 -9.04 -12.89
N LEU A 477 10.07 -9.85 -12.88
CA LEU A 477 8.83 -9.52 -13.57
C LEU A 477 8.10 -8.40 -12.81
N SER A 478 7.86 -8.61 -11.52
CA SER A 478 7.23 -7.60 -10.66
C SER A 478 8.08 -6.33 -10.52
N ASP A 479 9.41 -6.45 -10.55
CA ASP A 479 10.32 -5.30 -10.58
C ASP A 479 10.09 -4.47 -11.85
N SER A 480 10.01 -5.11 -13.02
CA SER A 480 9.82 -4.40 -14.29
C SER A 480 8.47 -3.70 -14.42
N MET A 481 7.42 -4.27 -13.81
CA MET A 481 6.05 -3.78 -13.94
C MET A 481 5.69 -2.71 -12.90
N GLY A 482 6.13 -2.86 -11.65
CA GLY A 482 5.71 -1.99 -10.56
C GLY A 482 6.82 -1.62 -9.57
N HIS A 483 8.08 -1.83 -9.95
CA HIS A 483 9.26 -1.64 -9.09
C HIS A 483 9.12 -2.35 -7.72
N ILE A 484 8.63 -3.58 -7.77
CA ILE A 484 8.59 -4.54 -6.66
C ILE A 484 9.79 -5.48 -6.84
N PRO A 485 11.00 -5.12 -6.36
CA PRO A 485 12.24 -5.81 -6.71
C PRO A 485 12.38 -7.22 -6.12
N TYR A 486 11.59 -7.54 -5.09
CA TYR A 486 11.80 -8.73 -4.28
C TYR A 486 10.61 -9.68 -4.30
N THR A 487 10.88 -10.96 -4.05
CA THR A 487 9.83 -11.98 -3.90
C THR A 487 8.98 -11.71 -2.64
N ALA A 488 7.76 -12.25 -2.60
CA ALA A 488 6.89 -12.13 -1.42
C ALA A 488 7.55 -12.72 -0.16
N GLU A 489 8.26 -13.84 -0.28
CA GLU A 489 9.05 -14.46 0.78
C GLU A 489 10.12 -13.51 1.32
N TYR A 490 10.77 -12.75 0.43
CA TYR A 490 11.80 -11.79 0.83
C TYR A 490 11.20 -10.57 1.55
N TYR A 491 10.03 -10.06 1.13
CA TYR A 491 9.31 -9.02 1.90
C TYR A 491 8.91 -9.54 3.29
N ASN A 492 8.45 -10.79 3.40
CA ASN A 492 8.14 -11.41 4.69
C ASN A 492 9.39 -11.54 5.59
N PHE A 493 10.55 -11.82 4.99
CA PHE A 493 11.84 -11.79 5.68
C PHE A 493 12.19 -10.37 6.18
N LEU A 494 12.06 -9.33 5.34
CA LEU A 494 12.29 -7.94 5.75
C LEU A 494 11.36 -7.53 6.90
N ALA A 495 10.07 -7.88 6.82
CA ALA A 495 9.11 -7.62 7.89
C ALA A 495 9.51 -8.32 9.21
N THR A 496 10.06 -9.53 9.11
CA THR A 496 10.60 -10.27 10.26
C THR A 496 11.77 -9.54 10.90
N LEU A 497 12.70 -8.98 10.11
CA LEU A 497 13.82 -8.18 10.63
C LEU A 497 13.31 -6.94 11.37
N ILE A 498 12.38 -6.21 10.77
CA ILE A 498 11.77 -4.99 11.33
C ILE A 498 11.11 -5.28 12.68
N ILE A 499 10.21 -6.27 12.73
CA ILE A 499 9.45 -6.56 13.95
C ILE A 499 10.36 -7.10 15.04
N ARG A 500 11.33 -7.95 14.71
CA ARG A 500 12.31 -8.43 15.71
C ARG A 500 13.10 -7.27 16.31
N ARG A 501 13.49 -6.28 15.49
CA ARG A 501 14.18 -5.10 16.00
C ARG A 501 13.28 -4.27 16.91
N LEU A 502 12.05 -3.99 16.49
CA LEU A 502 11.06 -3.29 17.32
C LEU A 502 10.84 -4.01 18.66
N TYR A 503 10.65 -5.33 18.62
CA TYR A 503 10.44 -6.15 19.81
C TYR A 503 11.63 -6.05 20.77
N SER A 504 12.87 -6.04 20.24
CA SER A 504 14.09 -5.87 21.03
C SER A 504 14.23 -4.49 21.66
N LEU A 505 13.65 -3.44 21.06
CA LEU A 505 13.69 -2.08 21.62
C LEU A 505 12.66 -1.90 22.75
N LYS A 506 11.51 -2.57 22.63
CA LYS A 506 10.40 -2.45 23.58
C LYS A 506 10.51 -3.40 24.77
N ASN A 507 11.12 -4.56 24.58
CA ASN A 507 11.21 -5.57 25.62
C ASN A 507 12.60 -5.60 26.24
N ASN A 508 12.64 -5.87 27.53
CA ASN A 508 13.90 -6.11 28.21
C ASN A 508 14.54 -7.38 27.64
N PRO A 509 15.84 -7.35 27.30
CA PRO A 509 16.53 -8.55 26.88
C PRO A 509 16.51 -9.57 28.01
N TYR A 510 16.29 -10.84 27.66
CA TYR A 510 16.48 -11.94 28.61
C TYR A 510 17.94 -11.97 29.06
N LYS A 511 18.17 -12.03 30.37
CA LYS A 511 19.53 -12.03 30.96
C LYS A 511 19.95 -13.40 31.50
N VAL A 512 19.04 -14.37 31.51
CA VAL A 512 19.24 -15.68 32.16
C VAL A 512 18.92 -16.79 31.16
N LEU A 513 19.80 -17.79 31.08
CA LEU A 513 19.59 -19.05 30.39
C LEU A 513 19.49 -20.16 31.43
N ILE A 514 18.32 -20.80 31.53
CA ILE A 514 18.10 -21.94 32.42
C ILE A 514 18.18 -23.22 31.60
N LEU A 515 19.08 -24.11 31.97
CA LEU A 515 19.45 -25.29 31.19
C LEU A 515 19.03 -26.57 31.91
N ASP A 516 18.46 -27.49 31.16
CA ASP A 516 18.40 -28.88 31.56
C ASP A 516 19.77 -29.56 31.38
N CYS A 517 19.99 -30.69 32.04
CA CYS A 517 21.26 -31.42 31.93
C CYS A 517 21.19 -32.52 30.85
N ASP A 518 20.56 -33.64 31.18
CA ASP A 518 20.52 -34.83 30.34
C ASP A 518 19.88 -34.56 28.98
N ASN A 519 20.51 -35.06 27.92
CA ASN A 519 20.11 -34.86 26.53
C ASN A 519 19.98 -33.39 26.09
N THR A 520 20.52 -32.45 26.87
CA THR A 520 20.50 -31.01 26.58
C THR A 520 21.91 -30.46 26.48
N ILE A 521 22.69 -30.51 27.56
CA ILE A 521 24.11 -30.08 27.54
C ILE A 521 25.07 -31.24 27.29
N TRP A 522 24.61 -32.48 27.38
CA TRP A 522 25.31 -33.70 26.95
C TRP A 522 24.32 -34.76 26.47
N LYS A 523 24.79 -35.82 25.83
CA LYS A 523 23.97 -36.97 25.43
C LYS A 523 24.02 -38.07 26.49
N GLY A 524 22.85 -38.62 26.85
CA GLY A 524 22.69 -39.70 27.81
C GLY A 524 22.21 -39.23 29.19
N VAL A 525 21.82 -40.19 30.03
CA VAL A 525 21.31 -39.98 31.39
C VAL A 525 22.42 -40.24 32.40
N CYS A 526 22.86 -39.22 33.13
CA CYS A 526 24.04 -39.32 33.99
C CYS A 526 23.86 -40.32 35.16
N GLY A 527 22.66 -40.46 35.70
CA GLY A 527 22.36 -41.41 36.79
C GLY A 527 22.47 -42.89 36.36
N GLU A 528 22.40 -43.17 35.06
CA GLU A 528 22.53 -44.53 34.51
C GLU A 528 23.94 -44.80 33.98
N LEU A 529 24.52 -43.82 33.30
CA LEU A 529 25.79 -43.97 32.57
C LEU A 529 27.01 -43.52 33.37
N GLY A 530 26.80 -42.79 34.47
CA GLY A 530 27.86 -42.14 35.24
C GLY A 530 28.55 -41.01 34.47
N ALA A 531 29.52 -40.37 35.13
CA ALA A 531 30.19 -39.18 34.61
C ALA A 531 30.94 -39.40 33.29
N ASP A 532 31.61 -40.55 33.12
CA ASP A 532 32.40 -40.86 31.92
C ASP A 532 31.56 -41.43 30.76
N GLY A 533 30.35 -41.93 31.06
CA GLY A 533 29.48 -42.58 30.07
C GLY A 533 28.65 -41.60 29.24
N VAL A 534 28.40 -40.38 29.75
CA VAL A 534 27.71 -39.33 28.97
C VAL A 534 28.64 -38.73 27.91
N LYS A 535 28.08 -38.45 26.72
CA LYS A 535 28.87 -38.00 25.55
C LYS A 535 28.71 -36.51 25.30
N ILE A 536 29.85 -35.84 25.09
CA ILE A 536 29.92 -34.40 24.78
C ILE A 536 30.74 -34.23 23.49
N ASP A 537 30.13 -34.62 22.39
CA ASP A 537 30.67 -34.49 21.03
C ASP A 537 29.71 -33.68 20.14
N GLY A 538 30.15 -33.39 18.91
CA GLY A 538 29.34 -32.73 17.87
C GLY A 538 28.54 -31.53 18.37
N ILE A 539 27.21 -31.63 18.28
CA ILE A 539 26.25 -30.57 18.61
C ILE A 539 26.33 -30.14 20.08
N TYR A 540 26.55 -31.06 21.03
CA TYR A 540 26.59 -30.74 22.46
C TYR A 540 27.83 -29.90 22.78
N LYS A 541 28.96 -30.26 22.16
CA LYS A 541 30.20 -29.50 22.30
C LYS A 541 30.07 -28.09 21.71
N GLN A 542 29.39 -27.94 20.56
CA GLN A 542 29.12 -26.63 19.96
C GLN A 542 28.16 -25.80 20.83
N PHE A 543 27.10 -26.43 21.35
CA PHE A 543 26.14 -25.78 22.23
C PHE A 543 26.79 -25.28 23.52
N GLN A 544 27.65 -26.08 24.16
CA GLN A 544 28.39 -25.62 25.34
C GLN A 544 29.34 -24.45 25.04
N LYS A 545 30.00 -24.43 23.88
CA LYS A 545 30.81 -23.26 23.47
C LYS A 545 29.95 -22.01 23.30
N PHE A 546 28.75 -22.16 22.73
CA PHE A 546 27.78 -21.07 22.63
C PHE A 546 27.36 -20.55 24.02
N LEU A 547 27.09 -21.45 24.97
CA LEU A 547 26.73 -21.07 26.34
C LEU A 547 27.85 -20.33 27.06
N VAL A 548 29.12 -20.78 26.93
CA VAL A 548 30.28 -20.05 27.46
C VAL A 548 30.42 -18.67 26.82
N LYS A 549 30.22 -18.57 25.50
CA LYS A 549 30.22 -17.26 24.82
C LYS A 549 29.12 -16.35 25.39
N LYS A 550 27.91 -16.87 25.61
CA LYS A 550 26.80 -16.10 26.21
C LYS A 550 27.09 -15.66 27.64
N HIS A 551 27.69 -16.52 28.44
CA HIS A 551 28.17 -16.15 29.77
C HIS A 551 29.17 -14.99 29.71
N ASN A 552 30.14 -15.03 28.79
CA ASN A 552 31.11 -13.95 28.60
C ASN A 552 30.48 -12.64 28.08
N GLU A 553 29.36 -12.73 27.37
CA GLU A 553 28.53 -11.58 26.98
C GLU A 553 27.66 -11.04 28.13
N GLY A 554 27.69 -11.68 29.31
CA GLY A 554 27.00 -11.23 30.52
C GLY A 554 25.69 -11.97 30.84
N PHE A 555 25.36 -13.07 30.16
CA PHE A 555 24.23 -13.90 30.53
C PHE A 555 24.52 -14.73 31.79
N LEU A 556 23.54 -14.81 32.69
CA LEU A 556 23.57 -15.75 33.80
C LEU A 556 23.15 -17.13 33.30
N LEU A 557 23.93 -18.16 33.62
CA LEU A 557 23.57 -19.54 33.29
C LEU A 557 23.13 -20.25 34.55
N CYS A 558 21.94 -20.85 34.53
CA CYS A 558 21.44 -21.64 35.65
C CYS A 558 21.14 -23.08 35.20
N LEU A 559 21.18 -24.03 36.14
CA LEU A 559 20.75 -25.41 35.88
C LEU A 559 19.38 -25.67 36.52
N CYS A 560 18.46 -26.30 35.79
CA CYS A 560 17.18 -26.77 36.31
C CYS A 560 16.91 -28.18 35.76
N SER A 561 17.38 -29.19 36.49
CA SER A 561 17.42 -30.58 36.02
C SER A 561 16.79 -31.56 37.01
N LYS A 562 16.16 -32.61 36.48
CA LYS A 562 15.60 -33.71 37.28
C LYS A 562 16.62 -34.83 37.45
N ASN A 563 17.59 -34.61 38.33
CA ASN A 563 18.66 -35.57 38.63
C ASN A 563 19.00 -35.58 40.12
N ASN A 564 19.84 -36.54 40.52
CA ASN A 564 20.61 -36.40 41.73
C ASN A 564 21.70 -35.34 41.51
N GLU A 565 21.81 -34.39 42.44
CA GLU A 565 22.77 -33.29 42.36
C GLU A 565 24.22 -33.77 42.25
N ASN A 566 24.58 -34.83 42.98
CA ASN A 566 25.95 -35.36 42.96
C ASN A 566 26.33 -35.88 41.59
N ASP A 567 25.44 -36.60 40.90
CA ASP A 567 25.72 -37.20 39.59
C ASP A 567 25.98 -36.11 38.54
N VAL A 568 25.21 -35.02 38.57
CA VAL A 568 25.41 -33.87 37.68
C VAL A 568 26.77 -33.22 37.94
N TRP A 569 27.09 -32.93 39.19
CA TRP A 569 28.38 -32.31 39.51
C TRP A 569 29.57 -33.24 39.25
N GLU A 570 29.40 -34.56 39.37
CA GLU A 570 30.42 -35.53 38.95
C GLU A 570 30.71 -35.42 37.45
N VAL A 571 29.69 -35.30 36.58
CA VAL A 571 29.90 -35.08 35.14
C VAL A 571 30.71 -33.80 34.90
N PHE A 572 30.35 -32.69 35.55
CA PHE A 572 31.06 -31.41 35.40
C PHE A 572 32.54 -31.50 35.82
N ASN A 573 32.85 -32.32 36.82
CA ASN A 573 34.18 -32.43 37.39
C ASN A 573 35.07 -33.47 36.67
N LYS A 574 34.51 -34.62 36.30
CA LYS A 574 35.27 -35.78 35.80
C LYS A 574 35.29 -35.87 34.28
N ASN A 575 34.20 -35.49 33.59
CA ASN A 575 34.11 -35.69 32.15
C ASN A 575 35.01 -34.71 31.39
N LYS A 576 36.04 -35.23 30.73
CA LYS A 576 37.04 -34.44 29.99
C LYS A 576 36.45 -33.68 28.80
N GLY A 577 35.28 -34.09 28.30
CA GLY A 577 34.58 -33.41 27.22
C GLY A 577 33.87 -32.12 27.65
N MET A 578 33.70 -31.90 28.96
CA MET A 578 32.91 -30.79 29.48
C MET A 578 33.61 -29.44 29.28
N ILE A 579 32.99 -28.57 28.49
CA ILE A 579 33.44 -27.20 28.22
C ILE A 579 32.87 -26.23 29.24
N LEU A 580 31.57 -26.37 29.58
CA LEU A 580 31.01 -25.64 30.72
C LEU A 580 31.71 -26.08 32.00
N LYS A 581 31.89 -25.12 32.91
CA LYS A 581 32.53 -25.30 34.21
C LYS A 581 31.58 -24.79 35.27
N LYS A 582 31.72 -25.28 36.51
CA LYS A 582 30.88 -24.86 37.63
C LYS A 582 30.89 -23.34 37.83
N GLN A 583 32.02 -22.68 37.60
CA GLN A 583 32.15 -21.22 37.66
C GLN A 583 31.30 -20.44 36.63
N HIS A 584 30.86 -21.10 35.55
CA HIS A 584 29.95 -20.48 34.58
C HIS A 584 28.49 -20.58 35.02
N ILE A 585 28.18 -21.39 36.04
CA ILE A 585 26.83 -21.60 36.54
C ILE A 585 26.59 -20.67 37.73
N THR A 586 25.63 -19.77 37.58
CA THR A 586 25.22 -18.79 38.58
C THR A 586 24.44 -19.44 39.72
N ASP A 587 23.44 -20.26 39.40
CA ASP A 587 22.66 -21.02 40.39
C ASP A 587 22.10 -22.31 39.77
N SER A 588 21.68 -23.26 40.60
CA SER A 588 21.15 -24.55 40.16
C SER A 588 20.05 -25.09 41.06
N ARG A 589 19.05 -25.72 40.45
CA ARG A 589 18.09 -26.60 41.11
C ARG A 589 18.15 -27.97 40.43
N ILE A 590 18.86 -28.89 41.07
CA ILE A 590 19.05 -30.25 40.59
C ILE A 590 18.40 -31.18 41.62
N ASN A 591 17.13 -31.51 41.39
CA ASN A 591 16.31 -32.29 42.30
C ASN A 591 15.07 -32.84 41.57
N TRP A 592 14.22 -33.58 42.27
CA TRP A 592 13.04 -34.22 41.69
C TRP A 592 11.76 -33.36 41.69
N LEU A 593 11.83 -32.10 42.14
CA LEU A 593 10.69 -31.19 42.13
C LEU A 593 10.29 -30.80 40.70
N PRO A 594 9.05 -30.31 40.48
CA PRO A 594 8.64 -29.77 39.20
C PRO A 594 9.57 -28.62 38.73
N LYS A 595 9.95 -28.64 37.44
CA LYS A 595 10.81 -27.58 36.86
C LYS A 595 10.18 -26.19 36.99
N SER A 596 8.86 -26.09 36.97
CA SER A 596 8.14 -24.83 37.18
C SER A 596 8.38 -24.22 38.56
N GLU A 597 8.49 -25.04 39.61
CA GLU A 597 8.77 -24.58 40.97
C GLU A 597 10.24 -24.19 41.11
N ASN A 598 11.13 -25.02 40.56
CA ASN A 598 12.57 -24.74 40.56
C ASN A 598 12.91 -23.45 39.80
N ILE A 599 12.26 -23.19 38.66
CA ILE A 599 12.45 -21.94 37.90
C ILE A 599 11.99 -20.72 38.71
N LYS A 600 10.87 -20.82 39.44
CA LYS A 600 10.43 -19.74 40.35
C LYS A 600 11.47 -19.49 41.45
N SER A 601 11.98 -20.55 42.07
CA SER A 601 13.02 -20.45 43.10
C SER A 601 14.38 -19.97 42.58
N LEU A 602 14.68 -20.11 41.28
CA LEU A 602 15.86 -19.53 40.64
C LEU A 602 15.69 -18.04 40.30
N ALA A 603 14.45 -17.54 40.31
CA ALA A 603 14.11 -16.15 39.98
C ALA A 603 13.99 -15.25 41.22
N GLU A 604 13.84 -15.85 42.41
CA GLU A 604 13.96 -15.20 43.72
C GLU A 604 15.44 -15.01 44.09
#